data_AF-A0A950JI40-F1
#
_entry.id   AF-A0A950JI40-F1
#
_cell.length_a   1.000
_cell.length_b   1.000
_cell.length_c   1.000
_cell.angle_alpha   90.00
_cell.angle_beta   90.00
_cell.angle_gamma   90.00
#
_symmetry.space_group_name_H-M   'P 1'
#
loop_
_entity.id
_entity.type
_entity.pdbx_description
1 polymer ?
#
loop_
_entity_poly.entity_id
_entity_poly.type
_entity_poly.pdbx_seq_one_letter_code
_entity_poly.pdbx_strand_id
1 'polypeptide(L)' 'ISEHTPADLMPPEAGLIVADLYGAEVVRQAELKRMAPASRRAILLRFALAAADRLHRLADPAASREF' A
#
# COMPACT_ATOMS: atom_id res chain seq x y z
N ILE A 1 13.20 -5.87 -4.25
CA ILE A 1 14.54 -5.65 -4.83
C ILE A 1 15.04 -7.03 -5.21
N SER A 2 15.04 -7.37 -6.50
CA SER A 2 15.58 -8.65 -6.94
C SER A 2 17.09 -8.51 -7.19
N GLU A 3 17.77 -9.64 -7.38
CA GLU A 3 19.15 -9.67 -7.87
C GLU A 3 19.40 -8.82 -9.13
N HIS A 4 18.34 -8.50 -9.89
CA HIS A 4 18.39 -7.68 -11.11
C HIS A 4 18.02 -6.21 -10.91
N THR A 5 17.70 -5.77 -9.68
CA THR A 5 17.33 -4.37 -9.42
C THR A 5 18.15 -3.82 -8.27
N PRO A 6 19.35 -3.28 -8.51
CA PRO A 6 20.19 -2.70 -7.47
C PRO A 6 19.46 -1.63 -6.65
N ALA A 7 19.70 -1.61 -5.34
CA ALA A 7 19.07 -0.65 -4.43
C ALA A 7 19.45 0.81 -4.75
N ASP A 8 20.63 1.02 -5.32
CA ASP A 8 21.18 2.35 -5.66
C ASP A 8 20.45 3.02 -6.84
N LEU A 9 19.60 2.28 -7.57
CA LEU A 9 18.71 2.87 -8.57
C LEU A 9 17.57 3.67 -7.95
N MET A 10 17.23 3.39 -6.68
CA MET A 10 16.12 4.05 -6.01
C MET A 10 16.54 5.46 -5.57
N PRO A 11 15.66 6.46 -5.66
CA PRO A 11 16.00 7.83 -5.25
C PRO A 11 16.51 7.87 -3.80
N PRO A 12 17.67 8.49 -3.54
CA PRO A 12 18.31 8.46 -2.21
C PRO A 12 17.47 9.15 -1.13
N GLU A 13 16.63 10.12 -1.50
CA GLU A 13 15.75 10.88 -0.60
C GLU A 13 14.44 10.17 -0.25
N ALA A 14 14.10 9.10 -0.96
CA ALA A 14 12.92 8.30 -0.68
C ALA A 14 13.22 7.22 0.38
N GLY A 15 12.22 6.85 1.19
CA GLY A 15 12.32 5.63 2.00
C GLY A 15 12.35 4.39 1.11
N LEU A 16 12.92 3.31 1.60
CA LEU A 16 13.09 2.06 0.88
C LEU A 16 12.67 0.88 1.76
N ILE A 17 11.77 0.06 1.20
CA ILE A 17 11.31 -1.20 1.79
C ILE A 17 11.69 -2.32 0.83
N VAL A 18 12.38 -3.33 1.34
CA VAL A 18 12.69 -4.56 0.60
C VAL A 18 11.71 -5.63 1.05
N ALA A 19 11.02 -6.26 0.11
CA ALA A 19 10.02 -7.28 0.39
C ALA A 19 10.14 -8.47 -0.55
N ASP A 20 9.66 -9.62 -0.08
CA ASP A 20 9.46 -10.86 -0.84
C ASP A 20 8.07 -11.45 -0.54
N LEU A 21 7.86 -12.74 -0.85
CA LEU A 21 6.59 -13.43 -0.61
C LEU A 21 6.31 -13.73 0.87
N TYR A 22 7.33 -13.67 1.73
CA TYR A 22 7.27 -14.08 3.13
C TYR A 22 7.31 -12.89 4.08
N GLY A 23 7.92 -11.77 3.70
CA GLY A 23 8.04 -10.61 4.56
C GLY A 23 8.62 -9.38 3.88
N ALA A 24 8.96 -8.39 4.72
CA ALA A 24 9.55 -7.14 4.29
C ALA A 24 10.38 -6.48 5.41
N GLU A 25 11.38 -5.70 5.02
CA GLU A 25 12.23 -4.91 5.91
C GLU A 25 12.36 -3.47 5.39
N VAL A 26 12.32 -2.50 6.32
CA VAL A 26 12.58 -1.08 6.01
C VAL A 26 14.07 -0.80 6.11
N VAL A 27 14.76 -0.80 4.97
CA VAL A 27 16.22 -0.58 4.90
C VAL A 27 16.58 0.91 4.91
N ARG A 28 15.65 1.80 4.57
CA ARG A 28 15.80 3.26 4.67
C ARG A 28 14.47 3.90 5.04
N GLN A 29 14.44 4.66 6.13
CA GLN A 29 13.24 5.39 6.55
C GLN A 29 12.98 6.57 5.62
N ALA A 30 11.71 6.81 5.29
CA ALA A 30 11.30 8.03 4.60
C ALA A 30 11.19 9.19 5.59
N GLU A 31 11.47 10.41 5.13
CA GLU A 31 11.13 11.60 5.90
C GLU A 31 9.60 11.74 6.06
N LEU A 32 9.18 12.18 7.25
CA LEU A 32 7.77 12.39 7.55
C LEU A 32 7.22 13.62 6.80
N LYS A 33 6.42 13.37 5.77
CA LYS A 33 5.66 14.40 5.05
C LYS A 33 4.19 14.36 5.45
N ARG A 34 3.80 15.24 6.38
CA ARG A 34 2.42 15.27 6.92
C ARG A 34 1.41 15.72 5.86
N MET A 35 0.25 15.08 5.84
CA MET A 35 -0.87 15.47 4.99
C MET A 35 -1.75 16.55 5.66
N ALA A 36 -2.40 17.37 4.84
CA ALA A 36 -3.49 18.23 5.32
C ALA A 36 -4.67 17.39 5.86
N PRO A 37 -5.43 17.87 6.86
CA PRO A 37 -6.53 17.10 7.47
C PRO A 37 -7.60 16.63 6.47
N ALA A 38 -8.02 17.49 5.54
CA ALA A 38 -9.02 17.15 4.54
C ALA A 38 -8.55 16.02 3.61
N SER A 39 -7.33 16.11 3.07
CA SER A 39 -6.74 15.08 2.20
C SER A 39 -6.57 13.75 2.92
N ARG A 40 -6.13 13.77 4.20
CA ARG A 40 -6.02 12.56 5.01
C ARG A 40 -7.37 11.88 5.21
N ARG A 41 -8.43 12.65 5.54
CA ARG A 41 -9.79 12.10 5.68
C ARG A 41 -10.26 11.47 4.37
N ALA A 42 -10.04 12.14 3.24
CA ALA A 42 -10.44 11.62 1.93
C ALA A 42 -9.74 10.30 1.59
N ILE A 43 -8.43 10.17 1.83
CA ILE A 43 -7.69 8.92 1.60
C ILE A 43 -8.17 7.81 2.54
N LEU A 44 -8.39 8.11 3.83
CA LEU A 44 -8.89 7.11 4.79
C LEU A 44 -10.25 6.55 4.38
N LEU A 45 -11.17 7.41 3.91
CA LEU A 45 -12.48 6.96 3.43
C LEU A 45 -12.35 6.06 2.19
N ARG A 46 -11.51 6.45 1.21
CA ARG A 46 -11.24 5.63 0.02
C ARG A 46 -10.62 4.28 0.37
N PHE A 47 -9.69 4.26 1.32
CA PHE A 47 -9.09 3.02 1.83
C PHE A 47 -10.14 2.12 2.48
N ALA A 48 -10.98 2.67 3.37
CA ALA A 48 -12.02 1.92 4.07
C ALA A 48 -13.03 1.29 3.08
N LEU A 49 -13.49 2.06 2.10
CA LEU A 49 -14.40 1.57 1.07
C LEU A 49 -13.77 0.45 0.23
N ALA A 50 -12.51 0.63 -0.21
CA ALA A 50 -11.81 -0.40 -0.99
C ALA A 50 -11.51 -1.68 -0.18
N ALA A 51 -11.29 -1.57 1.13
CA ALA A 51 -11.12 -2.72 2.01
C ALA A 51 -12.44 -3.46 2.23
N ALA A 52 -13.53 -2.73 2.51
CA ALA A 52 -14.86 -3.29 2.71
C ALA A 52 -15.35 -4.02 1.45
N ASP A 53 -15.19 -3.43 0.26
CA ASP A 53 -15.55 -4.06 -1.01
C ASP A 53 -14.80 -5.38 -1.24
N ARG A 54 -13.46 -5.38 -1.05
CA ARG A 54 -12.66 -6.61 -1.21
C ARG A 54 -13.06 -7.69 -0.20
N LEU A 55 -13.30 -7.29 1.05
CA LEU A 55 -13.73 -8.22 2.09
C LEU A 55 -15.10 -8.81 1.76
N HIS A 56 -16.04 -7.97 1.31
CA HIS A 56 -17.38 -8.42 0.93
C HIS A 56 -17.33 -9.42 -0.22
N ARG A 57 -16.57 -9.13 -1.29
CA ARG A 57 -16.37 -10.06 -2.41
C ARG A 57 -15.71 -11.38 -2.02
N LEU A 58 -14.85 -11.37 -1.00
CA LEU A 58 -14.24 -12.60 -0.48
C LEU A 58 -15.23 -13.40 0.38
N ALA A 59 -15.99 -12.71 1.23
CA ALA A 59 -16.94 -13.32 2.16
C ALA A 59 -18.20 -13.85 1.46
N ASP A 60 -18.65 -13.14 0.43
CA ASP A 60 -19.80 -13.51 -0.42
C ASP A 60 -19.49 -13.28 -1.90
N PRO A 61 -18.80 -14.25 -2.56
CA PRO A 61 -18.48 -14.14 -3.97
C PRO A 61 -19.71 -14.15 -4.88
N ALA A 62 -20.84 -14.71 -4.43
CA ALA A 62 -22.06 -14.82 -5.22
C ALA A 62 -22.84 -13.51 -5.28
N ALA A 63 -22.88 -12.74 -4.19
CA ALA A 63 -23.52 -11.42 -4.15
C ALA A 63 -22.95 -10.44 -5.19
N SER A 64 -21.67 -10.60 -5.57
CA SER A 64 -21.03 -9.77 -6.60
C SER A 64 -21.40 -10.12 -8.05
N ARG A 65 -22.09 -11.24 -8.30
CA ARG A 65 -22.45 -11.71 -9.66
C ARG A 65 -23.85 -11.27 -10.14
N GLU A 66 -24.60 -10.58 -9.29
CA GLU A 66 -26.01 -10.23 -9.57
C GLU A 66 -26.21 -8.82 -10.17
N PHE A 67 -25.15 -8.14 -10.61
CA PHE A 67 -25.24 -6.86 -11.33
C PHE A 67 -24.42 -6.87 -12.62
#